data_AF-M2SIQ0-F1
#
_entry.id   AF-M2SIQ0-F1
#
_cell.length_a   1.000
_cell.length_b   1.000
_cell.length_c   1.000
_cell.angle_alpha   90.00
_cell.angle_beta   90.00
_cell.angle_gamma   90.00
#
_symmetry.space_group_name_H-M   'P 1'
#
loop_
_entity.id
_entity.type
_entity.pdbx_description
1 polymer ?
#
loop_
_entity_poly.entity_id
_entity_poly.type
_entity_poly.pdbx_seq_one_letter_code
_entity_poly.pdbx_strand_id
1 'polypeptide(L)'
;MVQAVCVLQFKAPDTKSAPLLVACFLSQEDDINKTTDLQENGSKYLPAYILPGQVIIFKKFPLNSHEKIDNAAFESELSKKLPRNNAGTQHDVRSMLEKIWKDVLGIHAAHEDDDFFDLGATSLHIAHLTVKIRQTLGKFISLQNLYNNSRFGKTVQFIESVKDGEATKKIAVIERLKTDSCVTGDILPSDGSTSTATGTEEAHIFLTGATGFLGSYFLKHLSSTVAIESRIICLIRSRNDLSANARLREAFRKYGLWDGKVEEHISVVDGDLATHHFGLADE
;
A
#
# COMPACT_ATOMS: atom_id res chain seq x y z
N MET A 1 -38.50 16.63 -1.01
CA MET A 1 -38.33 15.77 -2.21
C MET A 1 -37.06 16.22 -2.91
N VAL A 2 -36.05 15.35 -3.08
CA VAL A 2 -34.80 15.70 -3.81
C VAL A 2 -35.11 15.72 -5.30
N GLN A 3 -34.93 16.85 -5.96
CA GLN A 3 -35.35 17.02 -7.37
C GLN A 3 -34.23 16.78 -8.40
N ALA A 4 -32.96 16.88 -7.99
CA ALA A 4 -31.81 16.54 -8.83
C ALA A 4 -30.56 16.34 -7.97
N VAL A 5 -29.66 15.43 -8.40
CA VAL A 5 -28.33 15.21 -7.84
C VAL A 5 -27.30 15.43 -8.94
N CYS A 6 -26.33 16.30 -8.70
CA CYS A 6 -25.21 16.56 -9.59
C CYS A 6 -23.91 16.26 -8.82
N VAL A 7 -23.09 15.35 -9.33
CA VAL A 7 -21.76 15.07 -8.76
C VAL A 7 -20.74 15.76 -9.66
N LEU A 8 -19.96 16.67 -9.08
CA LEU A 8 -18.99 17.46 -9.82
C LEU A 8 -17.62 17.34 -9.19
N GLN A 9 -16.61 17.36 -10.05
CA GLN A 9 -15.23 17.49 -9.65
C GLN A 9 -14.93 18.99 -9.50
N PHE A 10 -14.86 19.47 -8.26
CA PHE A 10 -14.57 20.86 -7.95
C PHE A 10 -13.09 21.06 -7.63
N LYS A 11 -12.51 22.12 -8.19
CA LYS A 11 -11.19 22.61 -7.84
C LYS A 11 -11.34 24.08 -7.44
N ALA A 12 -11.06 24.39 -6.17
CA ALA A 12 -11.18 25.77 -5.70
C ALA A 12 -10.20 26.67 -6.45
N PRO A 13 -10.63 27.86 -6.93
CA PRO A 13 -9.89 28.69 -7.89
C PRO A 13 -8.56 29.25 -7.35
N ASP A 14 -8.27 29.10 -6.06
CA ASP A 14 -7.09 29.68 -5.41
C ASP A 14 -6.28 28.66 -4.58
N THR A 15 -6.42 27.36 -4.88
CA THR A 15 -5.68 26.32 -4.15
C THR A 15 -4.92 25.40 -5.11
N LYS A 16 -3.65 25.10 -4.77
CA LYS A 16 -2.89 23.97 -5.36
C LYS A 16 -3.42 22.61 -4.85
N SER A 17 -4.69 22.55 -4.43
CA SER A 17 -5.31 21.33 -3.92
C SER A 17 -5.73 20.41 -5.06
N ALA A 18 -5.69 19.11 -4.80
CA ALA A 18 -6.24 18.12 -5.70
C ALA A 18 -7.76 18.35 -5.85
N PRO A 19 -8.34 18.10 -7.03
CA PRO A 19 -9.77 18.27 -7.24
C PRO A 19 -10.58 17.35 -6.31
N LEU A 20 -11.60 17.92 -5.65
CA LEU A 20 -12.50 17.23 -4.73
C LEU A 20 -13.80 16.84 -5.44
N LEU A 21 -14.32 15.64 -5.21
CA LEU A 21 -15.68 15.28 -5.62
C LEU A 21 -16.69 15.89 -4.65
N VAL A 22 -17.54 16.77 -5.16
CA VAL A 22 -18.61 17.45 -4.41
C VAL A 22 -19.94 17.03 -5.01
N ALA A 23 -20.81 16.45 -4.19
CA ALA A 23 -22.19 16.18 -4.59
C ALA A 23 -23.07 17.35 -4.19
N CYS A 24 -23.78 17.90 -5.18
CA CYS A 24 -24.73 18.98 -5.00
C CYS A 24 -26.13 18.45 -5.28
N PHE A 25 -27.08 18.75 -4.41
CA PHE A 25 -28.47 18.36 -4.64
C PHE A 25 -29.44 19.50 -4.38
N LEU A 26 -30.54 19.47 -5.13
CA LEU A 26 -31.64 20.41 -4.98
C LEU A 26 -32.60 19.91 -3.92
N SER A 27 -32.75 20.69 -2.86
CA SER A 27 -33.76 20.49 -1.82
C SER A 27 -34.34 21.84 -1.42
N GLN A 28 -35.67 21.91 -1.22
CA GLN A 28 -36.33 23.10 -0.70
C GLN A 28 -36.12 23.26 0.83
N GLU A 29 -35.70 22.21 1.50
CA GLU A 29 -35.42 22.18 2.95
C GLU A 29 -33.90 22.09 3.19
N ASP A 30 -33.39 22.97 4.05
CA ASP A 30 -32.01 22.94 4.56
C ASP A 30 -31.91 21.85 5.65
N ASP A 31 -31.99 20.58 5.25
CA ASP A 31 -32.02 19.47 6.19
C ASP A 31 -30.65 18.76 6.23
N ILE A 32 -29.85 19.11 7.23
CA ILE A 32 -28.50 18.60 7.44
C ILE A 32 -28.51 17.07 7.64
N ASN A 33 -29.55 16.51 8.25
CA ASN A 33 -29.65 15.06 8.48
C ASN A 33 -29.70 14.27 7.16
N LYS A 34 -30.29 14.84 6.10
CA LYS A 34 -30.32 14.21 4.78
C LYS A 34 -28.93 14.13 4.12
N THR A 35 -27.96 14.95 4.52
CA THR A 35 -26.60 14.93 3.94
C THR A 35 -25.78 13.74 4.44
N THR A 36 -25.83 13.46 5.75
CA THR A 36 -25.18 12.29 6.37
C THR A 36 -25.79 10.98 5.86
N ASP A 37 -27.12 10.90 5.80
CA ASP A 37 -27.84 9.72 5.29
C ASP A 37 -27.49 9.39 3.82
N LEU A 38 -27.21 10.41 3.00
CA LEU A 38 -26.81 10.26 1.60
C LEU A 38 -25.38 9.70 1.46
N GLN A 39 -24.44 10.12 2.31
CA GLN A 39 -23.08 9.58 2.30
C GLN A 39 -23.06 8.13 2.79
N GLU A 40 -23.77 7.84 3.89
CA GLU A 40 -23.85 6.49 4.44
C GLU A 40 -24.56 5.53 3.49
N ASN A 41 -25.70 5.92 2.90
CA ASN A 41 -26.37 5.07 1.93
C ASN A 41 -25.60 4.98 0.60
N GLY A 42 -24.95 6.05 0.16
CA GLY A 42 -24.10 6.05 -1.02
C GLY A 42 -22.95 5.04 -0.89
N SER A 43 -22.41 4.87 0.32
CA SER A 43 -21.30 3.95 0.57
C SER A 43 -21.64 2.47 0.35
N LYS A 44 -22.93 2.13 0.38
CA LYS A 44 -23.43 0.78 0.11
C LYS A 44 -23.45 0.45 -1.39
N TYR A 45 -23.44 1.46 -2.26
CA TYR A 45 -23.62 1.31 -3.71
C TYR A 45 -22.48 1.88 -4.56
N LEU A 46 -21.64 2.75 -3.99
CA LEU A 46 -20.55 3.43 -4.69
C LEU A 46 -19.18 3.02 -4.13
N PRO A 47 -18.17 2.78 -5.00
CA PRO A 47 -16.79 2.62 -4.57
C PRO A 47 -16.26 3.86 -3.82
N ALA A 48 -15.37 3.64 -2.85
CA ALA A 48 -14.77 4.68 -2.00
C ALA A 48 -14.19 5.89 -2.76
N TYR A 49 -13.73 5.70 -4.00
CA TYR A 49 -13.14 6.76 -4.81
C TYR A 49 -14.16 7.62 -5.59
N ILE A 50 -15.43 7.19 -5.65
CA ILE A 50 -16.56 7.93 -6.27
C ILE A 50 -17.40 8.62 -5.20
N LEU A 51 -17.25 8.22 -3.94
CA LEU A 51 -17.95 8.84 -2.82
C LEU A 51 -17.54 10.32 -2.67
N PRO A 52 -18.49 11.25 -2.74
CA PRO A 52 -18.21 12.67 -2.60
C PRO A 52 -17.77 12.97 -1.16
N GLY A 53 -16.62 13.63 -1.03
CA GLY A 53 -16.08 14.02 0.28
C GLY A 53 -16.90 15.10 0.97
N GLN A 54 -17.71 15.85 0.22
CA GLN A 54 -18.65 16.85 0.74
C GLN A 54 -19.97 16.83 -0.03
N VAL A 55 -21.06 17.09 0.68
CA VAL A 55 -22.42 17.07 0.17
C VAL A 55 -23.06 18.43 0.47
N ILE A 56 -23.46 19.18 -0.56
CA ILE A 56 -23.90 20.57 -0.45
C ILE A 56 -25.33 20.73 -0.96
N ILE A 57 -26.16 21.41 -0.17
CA ILE A 57 -27.57 21.69 -0.50
C ILE A 57 -27.69 23.03 -1.25
N PHE A 58 -28.31 22.98 -2.43
CA PHE A 58 -28.76 24.14 -3.16
C PHE A 58 -30.29 24.24 -3.10
N LYS A 59 -30.82 25.45 -2.86
CA LYS A 59 -32.25 25.73 -3.00
C LYS A 59 -32.65 25.92 -4.46
N LYS A 60 -31.73 26.46 -5.27
CA LYS A 60 -31.84 26.62 -6.72
C LYS A 60 -30.44 26.59 -7.31
N PHE A 61 -30.26 25.96 -8.47
CA PHE A 61 -28.98 26.05 -9.19
C PHE A 61 -28.88 27.41 -9.89
N PRO A 62 -27.71 28.07 -9.85
CA PRO A 62 -27.45 29.24 -10.67
C PRO A 62 -27.43 28.80 -12.15
N LEU A 63 -28.37 29.36 -12.92
CA LEU A 63 -28.51 29.11 -14.34
C LEU A 63 -28.16 30.39 -15.11
N ASN A 64 -27.58 30.24 -16.29
CA ASN A 64 -27.36 31.33 -17.23
C ASN A 64 -28.66 31.69 -17.97
N SER A 65 -28.60 32.71 -18.85
CA SER A 65 -29.71 33.15 -19.69
C SER A 65 -30.30 32.08 -20.62
N HIS A 66 -29.60 30.96 -20.79
CA HIS A 66 -30.02 29.80 -21.60
C HIS A 66 -30.46 28.61 -20.75
N GLU A 67 -30.78 28.81 -19.46
CA GLU A 67 -31.22 27.77 -18.51
C GLU A 67 -30.19 26.64 -18.27
N LYS A 68 -28.94 26.82 -18.71
CA LYS A 68 -27.84 25.91 -18.38
C LYS A 68 -27.16 26.35 -17.09
N ILE A 69 -26.51 25.44 -16.37
CA ILE A 69 -25.72 25.78 -15.19
C ILE A 69 -24.69 26.85 -15.57
N ASP A 70 -24.73 27.97 -14.86
CA ASP A 70 -23.70 29.00 -14.95
C ASP A 70 -22.52 28.55 -14.09
N ASN A 71 -21.48 27.98 -14.71
CA ASN A 71 -20.34 27.43 -14.00
C ASN A 71 -19.64 28.47 -13.12
N ALA A 72 -19.55 29.74 -13.53
CA ALA A 72 -18.87 30.76 -12.75
C ALA A 72 -19.67 31.15 -11.50
N ALA A 73 -20.99 31.34 -11.66
CA ALA A 73 -21.88 31.61 -10.52
C ALA A 73 -22.01 30.38 -9.61
N PHE A 74 -22.02 29.17 -10.19
CA PHE A 74 -22.03 27.90 -9.46
C PHE A 74 -20.77 27.72 -8.62
N GLU A 75 -19.58 27.86 -9.20
CA GLU A 75 -18.30 27.80 -8.48
C GLU A 75 -18.21 28.87 -7.39
N SER A 76 -18.73 30.08 -7.64
CA SER A 76 -18.77 31.15 -6.64
C SER A 76 -19.66 30.77 -5.44
N GLU A 77 -20.88 30.30 -5.68
CA GLU A 77 -21.78 29.85 -4.60
C GLU A 77 -21.22 28.62 -3.87
N LEU A 78 -20.62 27.71 -4.61
CA LEU A 78 -19.92 26.55 -4.08
C LEU A 78 -18.78 26.99 -3.16
N SER A 79 -17.97 27.98 -3.55
CA SER A 79 -16.89 28.52 -2.72
C SER A 79 -17.35 29.25 -1.45
N LYS A 80 -18.60 29.74 -1.41
CA LYS A 80 -19.22 30.34 -0.23
C LYS A 80 -19.82 29.30 0.71
N LYS A 81 -20.37 28.22 0.16
CA LYS A 81 -21.06 27.14 0.89
C LYS A 81 -20.13 26.01 1.34
N LEU A 82 -19.07 25.74 0.59
CA LEU A 82 -17.96 24.98 1.14
C LEU A 82 -17.45 25.76 2.36
N PRO A 83 -17.10 25.06 3.44
CA PRO A 83 -16.24 25.67 4.42
C PRO A 83 -15.06 26.23 3.64
N ARG A 84 -14.91 27.56 3.60
CA ARG A 84 -13.56 28.12 3.47
C ARG A 84 -12.73 27.35 4.48
N ASN A 85 -11.50 27.00 4.15
CA ASN A 85 -10.49 26.71 5.16
C ASN A 85 -10.33 27.98 6.02
N ASN A 86 -11.36 28.31 6.81
CA ASN A 86 -11.28 29.16 7.94
C ASN A 86 -10.47 28.32 8.91
N ALA A 87 -9.17 28.64 8.92
CA ALA A 87 -8.23 28.36 9.99
C ALA A 87 -8.82 28.87 11.33
N GLY A 88 -9.81 28.15 11.84
CA GLY A 88 -10.77 28.66 12.82
C GLY A 88 -11.60 27.55 13.47
N THR A 89 -10.98 26.41 13.73
CA THR A 89 -11.14 25.60 14.95
C THR A 89 -9.90 24.72 14.95
N GLN A 90 -8.96 24.97 15.86
CA GLN A 90 -7.91 24.00 16.13
C GLN A 90 -8.57 22.74 16.69
N HIS A 91 -8.94 21.81 15.82
CA HIS A 91 -8.91 20.43 16.22
C HIS A 91 -7.42 20.05 16.23
N ASP A 92 -6.90 19.87 17.44
CA ASP A 92 -5.53 19.42 17.67
C ASP A 92 -5.28 18.16 16.83
N VAL A 93 -4.28 18.22 15.93
CA VAL A 93 -3.87 17.08 15.09
C VAL A 93 -3.69 15.84 15.95
N ARG A 94 -3.24 16.03 17.20
CA ARG A 94 -3.15 15.00 18.23
C ARG A 94 -4.48 14.31 18.49
N SER A 95 -5.55 15.05 18.77
CA SER A 95 -6.85 14.47 19.12
C SER A 95 -7.46 13.70 17.96
N MET A 96 -7.30 14.22 16.74
CA MET A 96 -7.76 13.54 15.53
C MET A 96 -6.95 12.26 15.28
N LEU A 97 -5.62 12.32 15.43
CA LEU A 97 -4.77 11.15 15.28
C LEU A 97 -5.04 10.11 16.35
N GLU A 98 -5.29 10.52 17.60
CA GLU A 98 -5.64 9.62 18.71
C GLU A 98 -6.90 8.82 18.35
N LYS A 99 -7.93 9.50 17.83
CA LYS A 99 -9.16 8.84 17.38
C LYS A 99 -8.88 7.83 16.26
N ILE A 100 -8.04 8.20 15.29
CA ILE A 100 -7.66 7.28 14.20
C ILE A 100 -6.90 6.07 14.73
N TRP A 101 -5.97 6.24 15.69
CA TRP A 101 -5.23 5.13 16.30
C TRP A 101 -6.15 4.18 17.06
N LYS A 102 -7.12 4.72 17.81
CA LYS A 102 -8.16 3.89 18.47
C LYS A 102 -8.96 3.09 17.45
N ASP A 103 -9.40 3.71 16.37
CA ASP A 103 -10.18 3.04 15.32
C ASP A 103 -9.38 1.94 14.60
N VAL A 104 -8.07 2.17 14.37
CA VAL A 104 -7.22 1.24 13.62
C VAL A 104 -6.72 0.08 14.50
N LEU A 105 -6.33 0.35 15.74
CA LEU A 105 -5.74 -0.65 16.63
C LEU A 105 -6.74 -1.26 17.62
N GLY A 106 -7.93 -0.67 17.78
CA GLY A 106 -8.92 -1.13 18.77
C GLY A 106 -8.51 -0.83 20.22
N ILE A 107 -7.68 0.18 20.46
CA ILE A 107 -7.18 0.56 21.79
C ILE A 107 -8.06 1.63 22.45
N HIS A 108 -7.98 1.75 23.78
CA HIS A 108 -8.74 2.74 24.56
C HIS A 108 -8.15 4.16 24.50
N ALA A 109 -6.82 4.27 24.53
CA ALA A 109 -6.07 5.52 24.56
C ALA A 109 -4.72 5.32 23.85
N ALA A 110 -4.18 6.38 23.28
CA ALA A 110 -2.80 6.42 22.78
C ALA A 110 -2.05 7.51 23.57
N HIS A 111 -0.88 7.17 24.08
CA HIS A 111 0.02 8.06 24.81
C HIS A 111 1.16 8.55 23.92
N GLU A 112 1.82 9.63 24.32
CA GLU A 112 2.85 10.30 23.51
C GLU A 112 3.99 9.37 23.07
N ASP A 113 4.42 8.50 23.97
CA ASP A 113 5.54 7.59 23.77
C ASP A 113 5.14 6.23 23.20
N ASP A 114 3.85 5.97 23.00
CA ASP A 114 3.39 4.69 22.49
C ASP A 114 3.88 4.49 21.05
N ASP A 115 4.54 3.37 20.80
CA ASP A 115 4.92 2.96 19.45
C ASP A 115 3.80 2.14 18.80
N PHE A 116 3.45 2.51 17.57
CA PHE A 116 2.37 1.87 16.82
C PHE A 116 2.57 0.34 16.72
N PHE A 117 3.80 -0.13 16.56
CA PHE A 117 4.10 -1.57 16.43
C PHE A 117 4.15 -2.29 17.78
N ASP A 118 4.61 -1.62 18.84
CA ASP A 118 4.60 -2.18 20.20
C ASP A 118 3.16 -2.40 20.69
N LEU A 119 2.21 -1.62 20.18
CA LEU A 119 0.76 -1.80 20.37
C LEU A 119 0.14 -2.91 19.48
N GLY A 120 0.95 -3.66 18.72
CA GLY A 120 0.51 -4.81 17.91
C GLY A 120 0.15 -4.48 16.47
N ALA A 121 0.50 -3.30 15.95
CA ALA A 121 0.24 -2.97 14.56
C ALA A 121 1.00 -3.85 13.57
N THR A 122 0.43 -3.97 12.37
CA THR A 122 1.03 -4.67 11.23
C THR A 122 1.10 -3.74 10.02
N SER A 123 1.71 -4.20 8.93
CA SER A 123 1.76 -3.45 7.67
C SER A 123 0.37 -3.07 7.13
N LEU A 124 -0.64 -3.91 7.37
CA LEU A 124 -2.03 -3.62 6.97
C LEU A 124 -2.63 -2.48 7.82
N HIS A 125 -2.34 -2.45 9.12
CA HIS A 125 -2.75 -1.36 10.01
C HIS A 125 -2.15 -0.02 9.57
N ILE A 126 -0.88 0.01 9.14
CA ILE A 126 -0.28 1.25 8.63
C ILE A 126 -0.91 1.68 7.31
N ALA A 127 -1.21 0.73 6.42
CA ALA A 127 -1.94 1.05 5.19
C ALA A 127 -3.30 1.69 5.50
N HIS A 128 -4.05 1.13 6.47
CA HIS A 128 -5.33 1.68 6.92
C HIS A 128 -5.17 3.06 7.58
N LEU A 129 -4.18 3.22 8.46
CA LEU A 129 -3.83 4.49 9.11
C LEU A 129 -3.58 5.60 8.08
N THR A 130 -2.82 5.29 7.03
CA THR A 130 -2.51 6.24 5.94
C THR A 130 -3.78 6.74 5.25
N VAL A 131 -4.72 5.83 4.96
CA VAL A 131 -6.00 6.17 4.33
C VAL A 131 -6.85 7.04 5.25
N LYS A 132 -6.94 6.68 6.54
CA LYS A 132 -7.72 7.43 7.54
C LYS A 132 -7.17 8.81 7.82
N ILE A 133 -5.84 8.96 7.90
CA ILE A 133 -5.18 10.28 8.03
C ILE A 133 -5.53 11.14 6.81
N ARG A 134 -5.45 10.60 5.60
CA ARG A 134 -5.83 11.34 4.39
C ARG A 134 -7.30 11.77 4.41
N GLN A 135 -8.21 10.90 4.82
CA GLN A 135 -9.65 11.20 4.86
C GLN A 135 -10.00 12.23 5.93
N THR A 136 -9.37 12.16 7.10
CA THR A 136 -9.75 12.97 8.27
C THR A 136 -8.98 14.28 8.34
N LEU A 137 -7.68 14.25 8.03
CA LEU A 137 -6.76 15.39 8.13
C LEU A 137 -6.41 16.01 6.76
N GLY A 138 -6.80 15.39 5.65
CA GLY A 138 -6.43 15.86 4.30
C GLY A 138 -4.94 15.72 3.96
N LYS A 139 -4.15 15.11 4.85
CA LYS A 139 -2.69 14.99 4.72
C LYS A 139 -2.30 13.71 4.00
N PHE A 140 -1.33 13.81 3.10
CA PHE A 140 -0.72 12.67 2.41
C PHE A 140 0.59 12.31 3.09
N ILE A 141 0.69 11.07 3.58
CA ILE A 141 1.88 10.56 4.24
C ILE A 141 2.26 9.24 3.59
N SER A 142 3.55 9.03 3.34
CA SER A 142 4.02 7.75 2.82
C SER A 142 4.06 6.70 3.94
N LEU A 143 3.88 5.43 3.57
CA LEU A 143 4.07 4.30 4.49
C LEU A 143 5.43 4.41 5.19
N GLN A 144 6.51 4.68 4.44
CA GLN A 144 7.86 4.82 4.97
C GLN A 144 7.97 5.93 6.03
N ASN A 145 7.29 7.07 5.85
CA ASN A 145 7.32 8.14 6.84
C ASN A 145 6.58 7.74 8.12
N LEU A 146 5.48 6.99 8.03
CA LEU A 146 4.82 6.45 9.24
C LEU A 146 5.70 5.41 9.94
N TYR A 147 6.35 4.52 9.19
CA TYR A 147 7.31 3.55 9.75
C TYR A 147 8.46 4.25 10.49
N ASN A 148 9.03 5.32 9.93
CA ASN A 148 10.13 6.04 10.53
C ASN A 148 9.72 6.94 11.72
N ASN A 149 8.41 7.21 11.88
CA ASN A 149 7.86 8.07 12.92
C ASN A 149 6.79 7.33 13.74
N SER A 150 6.98 6.04 13.99
CA SER A 150 5.98 5.10 14.56
C SER A 150 5.48 5.44 15.95
N ARG A 151 6.18 6.29 16.71
CA ARG A 151 5.70 6.77 18.02
C ARG A 151 4.63 7.84 17.85
N PHE A 152 3.61 7.82 18.69
CA PHE A 152 2.44 8.70 18.57
C PHE A 152 2.84 10.17 18.49
N GLY A 153 3.62 10.67 19.45
CA GLY A 153 4.09 12.06 19.47
C GLY A 153 4.92 12.45 18.26
N LYS A 154 5.77 11.52 17.76
CA LYS A 154 6.55 11.72 16.53
C LYS A 154 5.66 11.76 15.30
N THR A 155 4.63 10.93 15.23
CA THR A 155 3.64 10.99 14.15
C THR A 155 2.90 12.32 14.17
N VAL A 156 2.44 12.80 15.33
CA VAL A 156 1.79 14.11 15.46
C VAL A 156 2.69 15.23 14.94
N GLN A 157 3.91 15.34 15.46
CA GLN A 157 4.88 16.35 15.03
C GLN A 157 5.17 16.27 13.53
N PHE A 158 5.29 15.05 12.99
CA PHE A 158 5.51 14.84 11.57
C PHE A 158 4.31 15.36 10.75
N ILE A 159 3.08 15.02 11.13
CA ILE A 159 1.86 15.46 10.44
C ILE A 159 1.74 16.98 10.44
N GLU A 160 2.03 17.62 11.57
CA GLU A 160 2.00 19.08 11.71
C GLU A 160 3.06 19.76 10.85
N SER A 161 4.25 19.14 10.73
CA SER A 161 5.34 19.67 9.90
C SER A 161 5.07 19.58 8.39
N VAL A 162 4.17 18.69 7.96
CA VAL A 162 3.82 18.49 6.55
C VAL A 162 2.88 19.60 6.07
N LYS A 163 3.43 20.55 5.31
CA LYS A 163 2.65 21.56 4.57
C LYS A 163 1.83 20.89 3.47
N ASP A 164 0.63 21.41 3.20
CA ASP A 164 -0.25 20.90 2.15
C ASP A 164 0.48 20.93 0.80
N GLY A 165 0.80 19.75 0.27
CA GLY A 165 1.48 19.61 -1.02
C GLY A 165 2.78 18.80 -1.06
N GLU A 166 3.24 18.15 0.02
CA GLU A 166 4.41 17.26 -0.04
C GLU A 166 4.14 15.91 -0.74
N ALA A 167 3.73 15.97 -2.00
CA ALA A 167 3.99 14.90 -2.97
C ALA A 167 5.50 14.84 -3.35
N THR A 168 6.31 15.76 -2.85
CA THR A 168 7.68 16.06 -3.31
C THR A 168 8.78 15.15 -2.77
N LYS A 169 8.55 14.35 -1.71
CA LYS A 169 9.59 13.40 -1.23
C LYS A 169 9.67 12.08 -2.02
N LYS A 170 8.74 11.83 -2.95
CA LYS A 170 8.80 10.65 -3.85
C LYS A 170 10.00 10.68 -4.79
N ILE A 171 10.56 11.85 -5.07
CA ILE A 171 11.61 12.03 -6.08
C ILE A 171 12.99 11.61 -5.54
N ALA A 172 13.33 11.96 -4.29
CA ALA A 172 14.67 11.71 -3.74
C ALA A 172 14.99 10.22 -3.50
N VAL A 173 14.00 9.41 -3.08
CA VAL A 173 14.19 7.96 -2.89
C VAL A 173 14.33 7.24 -4.24
N ILE A 174 13.55 7.66 -5.24
CA ILE A 174 13.63 7.09 -6.59
C ILE A 174 14.97 7.45 -7.25
N GLU A 175 15.50 8.66 -7.07
CA GLU A 175 16.81 9.05 -7.61
C GLU A 175 17.96 8.22 -7.02
N ARG A 176 17.93 7.96 -5.71
CA ARG A 176 18.94 7.10 -5.07
C ARG A 176 18.87 5.66 -5.59
N LEU A 177 17.66 5.09 -5.67
CA LEU A 177 17.44 3.74 -6.22
C LEU A 177 17.81 3.65 -7.71
N LYS A 178 17.60 4.72 -8.49
CA LYS A 178 18.02 4.78 -9.89
C LYS A 178 19.54 4.76 -10.02
N THR A 179 20.25 5.42 -9.12
CA THR A 179 21.71 5.46 -9.09
C THR A 179 22.30 4.06 -8.81
N ASP A 180 21.67 3.29 -7.92
CA ASP A 180 22.07 1.91 -7.58
C ASP A 180 21.56 0.86 -8.59
N SER A 181 20.66 1.23 -9.51
CA SER A 181 20.04 0.29 -10.47
C SER A 181 20.85 0.05 -11.76
N CYS A 182 21.94 0.77 -11.95
CA CYS A 182 22.79 0.64 -13.13
C CYS A 182 23.83 -0.46 -12.90
N VAL A 183 23.62 -1.61 -13.54
CA VAL A 183 24.65 -2.63 -13.71
C VAL A 183 25.73 -2.06 -14.62
N THR A 184 27.01 -2.16 -14.24
CA THR A 184 28.12 -1.67 -15.07
C THR A 184 28.16 -2.42 -16.41
N GLY A 185 28.50 -1.70 -17.48
CA GLY A 185 28.34 -2.21 -18.86
C GLY A 185 29.21 -3.43 -19.21
N ASP A 186 30.18 -3.75 -18.37
CA ASP A 186 31.04 -4.94 -18.40
C ASP A 186 30.38 -6.21 -17.84
N ILE A 187 29.24 -6.09 -17.15
CA ILE A 187 28.44 -7.22 -16.64
C ILE A 187 27.22 -7.47 -17.56
N LEU A 188 26.90 -6.55 -18.48
CA LEU A 188 25.85 -6.76 -19.45
C LEU A 188 26.24 -7.91 -20.39
N PRO A 189 25.39 -8.95 -20.55
CA PRO A 189 25.67 -10.02 -21.50
C PRO A 189 25.82 -9.40 -22.88
N SER A 190 26.96 -9.63 -23.52
CA SER A 190 27.25 -9.11 -24.85
C SER A 190 26.18 -9.57 -25.83
N ASP A 191 25.58 -8.59 -26.52
CA ASP A 191 24.41 -8.72 -27.38
C ASP A 191 24.35 -10.07 -28.13
N GLY A 192 23.36 -10.89 -27.77
CA GLY A 192 22.88 -11.98 -28.61
C GLY A 192 23.70 -13.28 -28.62
N SER A 193 24.82 -13.37 -27.92
CA SER A 193 25.47 -14.67 -27.69
C SER A 193 24.85 -15.33 -26.47
N THR A 194 23.68 -15.96 -26.63
CA THR A 194 23.36 -17.12 -25.80
C THR A 194 24.40 -18.18 -26.12
N SER A 195 25.52 -18.15 -25.39
CA SER A 195 26.24 -19.38 -25.13
C SER A 195 25.23 -20.29 -24.47
N THR A 196 24.62 -21.16 -25.27
CA THR A 196 24.10 -22.41 -24.75
C THR A 196 25.33 -23.05 -24.15
N ALA A 197 25.50 -22.92 -22.84
CA ALA A 197 26.52 -23.62 -22.13
C ALA A 197 26.24 -25.10 -22.39
N THR A 198 26.90 -25.66 -23.40
CA THR A 198 27.03 -27.09 -23.62
C THR A 198 28.01 -27.61 -22.57
N GLY A 199 27.71 -27.33 -21.31
CA GLY A 199 28.43 -27.83 -20.16
C GLY A 199 27.97 -29.26 -19.95
N THR A 200 28.80 -30.19 -20.41
CA THR A 200 28.78 -31.61 -20.04
C THR A 200 29.42 -31.79 -18.66
N GLU A 201 29.14 -30.86 -17.72
CA GLU A 201 29.70 -30.84 -16.38
C GLU A 201 28.57 -30.98 -15.37
N GLU A 202 28.80 -31.77 -14.32
CA GLU A 202 27.90 -31.99 -13.18
C GLU A 202 27.48 -30.64 -12.56
N ALA A 203 26.44 -30.01 -13.10
CA ALA A 203 25.96 -28.73 -12.62
C ALA A 203 25.14 -28.97 -11.35
N HIS A 204 25.74 -28.69 -10.19
CA HIS A 204 25.02 -28.64 -8.93
C HIS A 204 24.27 -27.31 -8.82
N ILE A 205 22.96 -27.38 -8.56
CA ILE A 205 22.09 -26.18 -8.48
C ILE A 205 21.86 -25.87 -7.01
N PHE A 206 22.21 -24.66 -6.58
CA PHE A 206 21.86 -24.14 -5.26
C PHE A 206 20.60 -23.26 -5.37
N LEU A 207 19.49 -23.71 -4.79
CA LEU A 207 18.19 -23.04 -4.84
C LEU A 207 17.81 -22.47 -3.47
N THR A 208 17.51 -21.17 -3.45
CA THR A 208 16.90 -20.51 -2.30
C THR A 208 15.41 -20.27 -2.54
N GLY A 209 14.63 -20.19 -1.46
CA GLY A 209 13.19 -19.94 -1.56
C GLY A 209 12.38 -21.11 -2.14
N ALA A 210 12.90 -22.35 -2.06
CA ALA A 210 12.26 -23.56 -2.58
C ALA A 210 10.85 -23.83 -2.02
N THR A 211 10.53 -23.31 -0.83
CA THR A 211 9.21 -23.42 -0.19
C THR A 211 8.22 -22.32 -0.57
N GLY A 212 8.70 -21.28 -1.27
CA GLY A 212 7.86 -20.21 -1.81
C GLY A 212 7.20 -20.62 -3.12
N PHE A 213 6.24 -19.82 -3.57
CA PHE A 213 5.45 -20.11 -4.77
C PHE A 213 6.34 -20.37 -6.01
N LEU A 214 7.16 -19.40 -6.42
CA LEU A 214 8.02 -19.56 -7.60
C LEU A 214 9.04 -20.70 -7.40
N GLY A 215 9.68 -20.78 -6.22
CA GLY A 215 10.71 -21.76 -5.94
C GLY A 215 10.21 -23.20 -6.00
N SER A 216 8.99 -23.49 -5.51
CA SER A 216 8.43 -24.85 -5.57
C SER A 216 8.16 -25.32 -7.00
N TYR A 217 7.62 -24.45 -7.86
CA TYR A 217 7.40 -24.78 -9.27
C TYR A 217 8.71 -24.88 -10.06
N PHE A 218 9.67 -24.00 -9.76
CA PHE A 218 10.98 -24.03 -10.40
C PHE A 218 11.75 -25.31 -10.02
N LEU A 219 11.74 -25.68 -8.74
CA LEU A 219 12.33 -26.93 -8.26
C LEU A 219 11.69 -28.16 -8.91
N LYS A 220 10.35 -28.16 -9.07
CA LYS A 220 9.65 -29.22 -9.79
C LYS A 220 10.13 -29.33 -11.23
N HIS A 221 10.27 -28.20 -11.93
CA HIS A 221 10.78 -28.18 -13.30
C HIS A 221 12.22 -28.68 -13.37
N LEU A 222 13.11 -28.21 -12.48
CA LEU A 222 14.49 -28.66 -12.43
C LEU A 222 14.59 -30.16 -12.16
N SER A 223 13.79 -30.71 -11.23
CA SER A 223 13.79 -32.14 -10.93
C SER A 223 13.40 -33.02 -12.14
N SER A 224 12.68 -32.47 -13.12
CA SER A 224 12.28 -33.18 -14.34
C SER A 224 13.21 -32.95 -15.54
N THR A 225 14.04 -31.90 -15.50
CA THR A 225 14.83 -31.44 -16.66
C THR A 225 16.32 -31.68 -16.47
N VAL A 226 16.79 -31.75 -15.23
CA VAL A 226 18.19 -31.92 -14.87
C VAL A 226 18.62 -33.38 -15.04
N ALA A 227 19.86 -33.59 -15.51
CA ALA A 227 20.43 -34.93 -15.69
C ALA A 227 20.58 -35.67 -14.35
N ILE A 228 20.55 -37.00 -14.41
CA ILE A 228 20.56 -37.90 -13.23
C ILE A 228 21.79 -37.68 -12.31
N GLU A 229 22.91 -37.20 -12.84
CA GLU A 229 24.18 -37.00 -12.10
C GLU A 229 24.24 -35.66 -11.36
N SER A 230 23.34 -34.72 -11.67
CA SER A 230 23.29 -33.40 -11.04
C SER A 230 22.48 -33.42 -9.75
N ARG A 231 22.95 -32.67 -8.73
CA ARG A 231 22.24 -32.49 -7.45
C ARG A 231 21.65 -31.09 -7.33
N ILE A 232 20.46 -31.00 -6.77
CA ILE A 232 19.81 -29.74 -6.41
C ILE A 232 19.84 -29.58 -4.90
N ILE A 233 20.54 -28.57 -4.40
CA ILE A 233 20.67 -28.24 -2.99
C ILE A 233 19.71 -27.11 -2.66
N CYS A 234 18.73 -27.38 -1.79
CA CYS A 234 17.73 -26.40 -1.37
C CYS A 234 18.05 -25.88 0.03
N LEU A 235 18.30 -24.57 0.13
CA LEU A 235 18.47 -23.89 1.42
C LEU A 235 17.09 -23.53 1.99
N ILE A 236 16.75 -24.08 3.16
CA ILE A 236 15.45 -23.83 3.81
C ILE A 236 15.66 -23.55 5.29
N ARG A 237 15.44 -22.30 5.68
CA ARG A 237 15.49 -21.86 7.07
C ARG A 237 14.56 -22.69 7.95
N SER A 238 15.10 -23.40 8.93
CA SER A 238 14.41 -24.34 9.80
C SER A 238 15.14 -24.44 11.16
N ARG A 239 14.96 -25.56 11.89
CA ARG A 239 15.74 -25.89 13.10
C ARG A 239 16.83 -26.94 12.85
N ASN A 240 16.65 -27.73 11.79
CA ASN A 240 17.54 -28.80 11.34
C ASN A 240 17.09 -29.29 9.96
N ASP A 241 17.93 -30.10 9.30
CA ASP A 241 17.69 -30.65 7.96
C ASP A 241 16.43 -31.51 7.87
N LEU A 242 16.08 -32.24 8.93
CA LEU A 242 14.85 -33.05 8.98
C LEU A 242 13.60 -32.18 8.90
N SER A 243 13.55 -31.12 9.71
CA SER A 243 12.46 -30.14 9.72
C SER A 243 12.44 -29.33 8.41
N ALA A 244 13.61 -29.01 7.85
CA ALA A 244 13.74 -28.34 6.56
C ALA A 244 13.12 -29.19 5.43
N ASN A 245 13.45 -30.49 5.39
CA ASN A 245 12.84 -31.46 4.50
C ASN A 245 11.32 -31.51 4.68
N ALA A 246 10.83 -31.62 5.92
CA ALA A 246 9.39 -31.67 6.19
C ALA A 246 8.65 -30.43 5.65
N ARG A 247 9.23 -29.22 5.81
CA ARG A 247 8.67 -27.98 5.26
C ARG A 247 8.65 -27.95 3.74
N LEU A 248 9.67 -28.51 3.07
CA LEU A 248 9.66 -28.65 1.62
C LEU A 248 8.51 -29.56 1.16
N ARG A 249 8.36 -30.73 1.81
CA ARG A 249 7.29 -31.69 1.50
C ARG A 249 5.91 -31.06 1.71
N GLU A 250 5.74 -30.31 2.79
CA GLU A 250 4.51 -29.57 3.08
C GLU A 250 4.20 -28.52 2.00
N ALA A 251 5.20 -27.73 1.59
CA ALA A 251 5.04 -26.75 0.52
C ALA A 251 4.64 -27.42 -0.81
N PHE A 252 5.29 -28.53 -1.16
CA PHE A 252 4.96 -29.28 -2.38
C PHE A 252 3.56 -29.86 -2.34
N ARG A 253 3.12 -30.40 -1.19
CA ARG A 253 1.74 -30.88 -1.01
C ARG A 253 0.73 -29.74 -1.12
N LYS A 254 1.02 -28.60 -0.49
CA LYS A 254 0.19 -27.39 -0.57
C LYS A 254 -0.03 -26.92 -2.00
N TYR A 255 0.99 -27.03 -2.85
CA TYR A 255 0.93 -26.64 -4.26
C TYR A 255 0.53 -27.80 -5.21
N GLY A 256 0.28 -29.01 -4.71
CA GLY A 256 -0.09 -30.16 -5.53
C GLY A 256 1.04 -30.69 -6.44
N LEU A 257 2.30 -30.47 -6.07
CA LEU A 257 3.49 -30.79 -6.87
C LEU A 257 4.14 -32.13 -6.48
N TRP A 258 3.59 -32.83 -5.48
CA TRP A 258 4.16 -34.04 -4.93
C TRP A 258 3.83 -35.28 -5.76
N ASP A 259 4.83 -35.90 -6.40
CA ASP A 259 4.68 -37.12 -7.20
C ASP A 259 5.68 -38.24 -6.85
N GLY A 260 6.35 -38.15 -5.69
CA GLY A 260 7.22 -39.20 -5.13
C GLY A 260 8.56 -39.41 -5.85
N LYS A 261 8.73 -38.89 -7.07
CA LYS A 261 9.97 -38.99 -7.87
C LYS A 261 10.96 -37.85 -7.65
N VAL A 262 10.51 -36.79 -6.98
CA VAL A 262 11.26 -35.54 -6.78
C VAL A 262 12.40 -35.69 -5.75
N GLU A 263 12.41 -36.75 -4.94
CA GLU A 263 13.36 -36.88 -3.81
C GLU A 263 14.77 -37.35 -4.21
N GLU A 264 14.94 -38.05 -5.34
CA GLU A 264 16.23 -38.72 -5.64
C GLU A 264 17.39 -37.75 -5.94
N HIS A 265 17.09 -36.53 -6.38
CA HIS A 265 18.08 -35.52 -6.79
C HIS A 265 18.10 -34.26 -5.90
N ILE A 266 17.29 -34.23 -4.84
CA ILE A 266 17.14 -33.06 -3.99
C ILE A 266 17.77 -33.31 -2.63
N SER A 267 18.78 -32.51 -2.31
CA SER A 267 19.32 -32.37 -0.96
C SER A 267 18.73 -31.11 -0.33
N VAL A 268 18.20 -31.22 0.89
CA VAL A 268 17.68 -30.07 1.64
C VAL A 268 18.59 -29.83 2.82
N VAL A 269 19.03 -28.58 2.95
CA VAL A 269 19.92 -28.15 4.03
C VAL A 269 19.27 -26.99 4.78
N ASP A 270 19.33 -27.05 6.10
CA ASP A 270 18.94 -25.95 6.97
C ASP A 270 19.94 -24.79 6.85
N GLY A 271 19.42 -23.58 6.74
CA GLY A 271 20.24 -22.38 6.73
C GLY A 271 19.46 -21.12 6.39
N ASP A 272 20.10 -19.98 6.58
CA ASP A 272 19.48 -18.66 6.43
C ASP A 272 20.38 -17.74 5.60
N LEU A 273 19.82 -17.21 4.51
CA LEU A 273 20.50 -16.28 3.61
C LEU A 273 21.05 -15.03 4.35
N ALA A 274 20.43 -14.65 5.47
CA ALA A 274 20.84 -13.51 6.26
C ALA A 274 22.07 -13.77 7.17
N THR A 275 22.51 -15.03 7.29
CA THR A 275 23.62 -15.43 8.17
C THR A 275 24.91 -15.64 7.39
N HIS A 276 26.06 -15.42 8.05
CA HIS A 276 27.37 -15.66 7.45
C HIS A 276 27.49 -17.12 7.01
N HIS A 277 28.06 -17.38 5.83
CA HIS A 277 28.08 -18.70 5.19
C HIS A 277 26.72 -19.43 5.18
N PHE A 278 25.63 -18.66 5.10
CA PHE A 278 24.25 -19.16 5.14
C PHE A 278 23.89 -19.97 6.39
N GLY A 279 24.70 -19.89 7.45
CA GLY A 279 24.53 -20.68 8.67
C GLY A 279 24.94 -22.14 8.52
N LEU A 280 25.60 -22.47 7.41
CA LEU A 280 26.20 -23.78 7.17
C LEU A 280 27.51 -23.87 7.95
N ALA A 281 27.85 -25.08 8.40
CA ALA A 281 29.14 -25.33 9.02
C ALA A 281 30.27 -25.19 7.97
N ASP A 282 31.39 -24.58 8.38
CA ASP A 282 32.62 -24.59 7.60
C ASP A 282 33.26 -25.98 7.74
N GLU A 283 32.90 -26.91 6.86
CA GLU A 283 33.65 -28.17 6.65
C GLU A 283 34.67 -28.02 5.52
#